data_AF-A0A5A7N783-F1
#
_entry.id   AF-A0A5A7N783-F1
#
_cell.length_a   1.000
_cell.length_b   1.000
_cell.length_c   1.000
_cell.angle_alpha   90.00
_cell.angle_beta   90.00
_cell.angle_gamma   90.00
#
_symmetry.space_group_name_H-M   'P 1'
#
loop_
_entity.id
_entity.type
_entity.pdbx_description
1 polymer ?
#
loop_
_entity_poly.entity_id
_entity_poly.type
_entity_poly.pdbx_seq_one_letter_code
_entity_poly.pdbx_strand_id
1 'polypeptide(L)' 'MRMTALSLNFRDTLIVHGMYGGKQPLPLTPLSDGAGVVEAVGENVRDLKVGDRVSGVFIRLAGRSA' A
#
# COMPACT_ATOMS: atom_id res chain seq x y z
N MET A 1 0.03 7.65 -5.55
CA MET A 1 0.14 6.84 -6.78
C MET A 1 -1.26 6.52 -7.26
N ARG A 2 -1.45 6.37 -8.57
CA ARG A 2 -2.65 5.77 -9.15
C ARG A 2 -2.51 4.25 -9.14
N MET A 3 -3.42 3.56 -8.47
CA MET A 3 -3.41 2.10 -8.37
C MET A 3 -3.72 1.45 -9.71
N THR A 4 -2.97 0.40 -10.06
CA THR A 4 -3.25 -0.44 -11.24
C THR A 4 -3.48 -1.89 -10.86
N ALA A 5 -2.94 -2.34 -9.72
CA ALA A 5 -3.14 -3.68 -9.18
C ALA A 5 -3.08 -3.65 -7.66
N LEU A 6 -3.81 -4.57 -7.04
CA LEU A 6 -3.85 -4.79 -5.59
C LEU A 6 -3.61 -6.28 -5.34
N SER A 7 -2.88 -6.61 -4.29
CA SER A 7 -2.77 -7.99 -3.81
C SER A 7 -3.90 -8.28 -2.81
N LEU A 8 -4.45 -9.48 -2.90
CA LEU A 8 -5.37 -10.01 -1.90
C LEU A 8 -4.61 -10.98 -1.01
N ASN A 9 -4.71 -10.75 0.29
CA ASN A 9 -4.10 -11.57 1.31
C ASN A 9 -5.18 -12.09 2.27
N PHE A 10 -4.94 -13.22 2.92
CA PHE A 10 -5.89 -13.76 3.91
C PHE A 10 -6.16 -12.78 5.07
N ARG A 11 -5.18 -11.94 5.42
CA ARG A 11 -5.33 -10.87 6.41
C ARG A 11 -6.47 -9.90 6.07
N ASP A 12 -6.77 -9.68 4.79
CA ASP A 12 -7.81 -8.75 4.39
C ASP A 12 -9.18 -9.27 4.81
N THR A 13 -9.39 -10.58 4.67
CA THR A 13 -10.55 -11.28 5.24
C THR A 13 -10.60 -11.10 6.76
N LEU A 14 -9.47 -11.30 7.45
CA LEU A 14 -9.42 -11.15 8.91
C LEU A 14 -9.72 -9.71 9.35
N ILE A 15 -9.25 -8.70 8.61
CA ILE A 15 -9.51 -7.27 8.86
C ILE A 15 -11.00 -6.96 8.72
N VAL A 16 -11.63 -7.39 7.63
CA VAL A 16 -13.06 -7.14 7.38
C VAL A 16 -13.94 -7.77 8.47
N HIS A 17 -13.51 -8.88 9.06
CA HIS A 17 -14.21 -9.55 10.16
C HIS A 17 -13.78 -9.05 11.55
N GLY A 18 -12.86 -8.07 11.66
CA GLY A 18 -12.37 -7.55 12.93
C GLY A 18 -11.52 -8.54 13.74
N MET A 19 -10.97 -9.55 13.08
CA MET A 19 -10.15 -10.61 13.68
C MET A 19 -8.64 -10.34 13.58
N TYR A 20 -8.24 -9.22 12.97
CA TYR A 20 -6.84 -8.83 12.80
C TYR A 20 -6.56 -7.52 13.55
N GLY A 21 -6.01 -7.62 14.76
CA GLY A 21 -5.80 -6.46 15.64
C GLY A 21 -7.08 -5.88 16.25
N GLY A 22 -8.19 -6.63 16.22
CA GLY A 22 -9.51 -6.20 16.71
C GLY A 22 -10.35 -5.46 15.66
N LYS A 23 -11.54 -5.00 16.07
CA LYS A 23 -12.45 -4.25 15.19
C LYS A 23 -11.90 -2.84 14.95
N GLN A 24 -11.48 -2.58 13.71
CA GLN A 24 -11.07 -1.25 13.27
C GLN A 24 -12.30 -0.32 13.14
N PRO A 25 -12.17 0.99 13.42
CA PRO A 25 -13.22 1.96 13.16
C PRO A 25 -13.64 1.99 11.69
N LEU A 26 -14.93 2.22 11.44
CA LEU A 26 -15.50 2.33 10.09
C LEU A 26 -15.84 3.79 9.73
N PRO A 27 -15.76 4.19 8.44
CA PRO A 27 -15.41 3.36 7.27
C PRO A 27 -13.91 3.05 7.20
N LEU A 28 -13.59 1.83 6.75
CA LEU A 28 -12.22 1.35 6.57
C LEU A 28 -11.91 1.09 5.10
N THR A 29 -10.75 1.54 4.63
CA THR A 29 -10.17 1.08 3.36
C THR A 29 -9.33 -0.18 3.62
N PRO A 30 -9.73 -1.36 3.09
CA PRO A 30 -8.96 -2.59 3.24
C PRO A 30 -7.75 -2.62 2.30
N LEU A 31 -7.00 -3.74 2.35
CA LEU A 31 -5.80 -4.02 1.56
C LEU A 31 -4.58 -3.20 2.01
N SER A 32 -3.39 -3.78 1.84
CA SER A 32 -2.15 -3.21 2.40
C SER A 32 -1.01 -3.03 1.41
N ASP A 33 -1.16 -3.57 0.21
CA ASP A 33 -0.10 -3.66 -0.77
C ASP A 33 -0.66 -3.74 -2.19
N GLY A 34 0.16 -3.35 -3.15
CA GLY A 34 -0.23 -3.27 -4.55
C GLY A 34 0.78 -2.50 -5.38
N ALA A 35 0.46 -2.32 -6.66
CA ALA A 35 1.31 -1.64 -7.62
C ALA A 35 0.55 -0.55 -8.37
N GLY A 36 1.29 0.45 -8.82
CA GLY A 36 0.73 1.59 -9.52
C GLY A 36 1.77 2.48 -10.16
N VAL A 37 1.31 3.66 -10.56
CA VAL A 37 2.12 4.70 -11.17
C VAL A 37 2.09 5.95 -10.29
N VAL A 38 3.23 6.59 -10.06
CA VAL A 38 3.29 7.87 -9.36
C VAL A 38 2.54 8.92 -10.17
N GLU A 39 1.46 9.47 -9.61
CA GLU A 39 0.62 10.49 -10.25
C GLU A 39 0.92 11.90 -9.72
N ALA A 40 1.42 11.98 -8.48
CA ALA A 40 1.88 13.20 -7.85
C ALA A 40 2.97 12.86 -6.82
N VAL A 41 3.84 13.83 -6.53
CA VAL A 41 4.88 13.75 -5.50
C VAL A 41 4.75 14.94 -4.56
N GLY A 42 5.04 14.73 -3.27
CA GLY A 42 5.05 15.81 -2.27
C GLY A 42 6.39 16.56 -2.27
N GLU A 43 6.40 17.75 -1.68
CA GLU A 43 7.53 18.70 -1.68
C GLU A 43 8.88 18.09 -1.21
N ASN A 44 8.84 17.15 -0.28
CA ASN A 44 10.05 16.56 0.32
C ASN A 44 10.43 15.18 -0.25
N VAL A 45 9.77 14.72 -1.32
CA VAL A 45 10.09 13.44 -1.98
C VAL A 45 11.26 13.66 -2.95
N ARG A 46 12.38 12.97 -2.71
CA ARG A 46 13.60 13.13 -3.53
C ARG A 46 13.86 11.97 -4.49
N ASP A 47 13.32 10.80 -4.18
CA ASP A 47 13.73 9.53 -4.81
C ASP A 47 12.65 8.95 -5.75
N LEU A 48 11.58 9.70 -6.03
CA LEU A 48 10.47 9.29 -6.91
C LEU A 48 10.05 10.48 -7.77
N LYS A 49 9.57 10.20 -8.98
CA LYS A 49 8.99 11.18 -9.90
C LYS A 49 7.67 10.69 -10.50
N VAL A 50 6.85 11.63 -10.97
CA VAL A 50 5.62 11.31 -11.71
C VAL A 50 5.93 10.40 -12.91
N GLY A 51 5.13 9.36 -13.09
CA GLY A 51 5.32 8.34 -14.12
C GLY A 51 6.09 7.10 -13.67
N ASP A 52 6.77 7.14 -12.51
CA ASP A 52 7.47 5.96 -12.00
C ASP A 52 6.49 4.82 -11.69
N ARG A 53 6.89 3.60 -12.06
CA ARG A 53 6.20 2.37 -11.65
C ARG A 53 6.68 1.98 -10.26
N VAL A 54 5.74 1.86 -9.32
CA VAL A 54 6.05 1.59 -7.92
C VAL A 54 5.19 0.46 -7.37
N SER A 55 5.71 -0.21 -6.35
CA SER A 55 4.96 -1.17 -5.54
C SER A 55 4.95 -0.69 -4.10
N GLY A 56 3.76 -0.51 -3.54
CA GLY A 56 3.55 -0.27 -2.11
C GLY A 56 3.46 -1.63 -1.42
N VAL A 57 4.30 -1.86 -0.40
CA VAL A 57 4.31 -3.10 0.37
C VAL A 57 3.99 -2.80 1.83
N PHE A 58 3.16 -3.65 2.46
CA PHE A 58 2.72 -3.48 3.85
C PHE A 58 3.88 -3.41 4.83
N ILE A 59 4.90 -4.25 4.60
CA ILE A 59 6.15 -4.25 5.35
C ILE A 59 7.27 -4.09 4.35
N ARG A 60 7.99 -2.97 4.45
CA ARG A 60 9.27 -2.83 3.77
C ARG A 60 10.34 -3.49 4.63
N LEU A 61 10.74 -4.71 4.27
CA LEU A 61 11.96 -5.29 4.82
C LEU A 61 13.14 -4.42 4.36
N ALA A 62 13.97 -3.98 5.29
CA ALA A 62 15.10 -3.10 4.99
C ALA A 62 16.10 -3.85 4.08
N GLY A 63 16.04 -3.55 2.79
CA GLY A 63 16.95 -4.05 1.77
C GLY A 63 16.85 -3.13 0.56
N ARG A 64 17.75 -2.14 0.50
CA ARG A 64 17.95 -1.37 -0.74
C ARG A 64 18.59 -2.33 -1.75
N SER A 65 17.85 -2.71 -2.78
CA SER A 65 18.50 -2.93 -4.09
C SER A 65 18.41 -1.62 -4.84
N ALA A 66 19.58 -1.14 -5.25
CA ALA A 66 19.74 0.00 -6.15
C ALA A 66 19.05 -0.27 -7.49
#